data_AF-A0A3M7PBS4-F1
#
_entry.id   AF-A0A3M7PBS4-F1
#
_cell.length_a   1.000
_cell.length_b   1.000
_cell.length_c   1.000
_cell.angle_alpha   90.00
_cell.angle_beta   90.00
_cell.angle_gamma   90.00
#
_symmetry.space_group_name_H-M   'P 1'
#
loop_
_entity.id
_entity.type
_entity.pdbx_description
1 polymer ?
#
loop_
_entity_poly.entity_id
_entity_poly.type
_entity_poly.pdbx_seq_one_letter_code
_entity_poly.pdbx_strand_id
1 'polypeptide(L)'
;MLMKSKLLVYQSFNIAKKFSIQLKQPNDQKPNESSSADQNDQNDGLDSIAAHAESFQPTGYTLETTNVKTRIPSELLKHSLREYQHVGLDWLVTMYDNKLNGILADEMGLGKTIQTIALLAHLAVDKAIWGPHLIVVPTSVMLNWELEFKKWSPGLKILTYYGSQKERKLKRVGWTKTNAFHVCITSYKLVIQDHAIFRRKKWKYFILDEAQNIKNFKSQRWQTLLNFQSQRRLLLTGTPLQNNLMELWSLMHFLMPHVFASHRQFNHWFNNPFKTMIEKSTEVNEQLIKRLHKVLRPFILR
;
A
#
# COMPACT_ATOMS: atom_id res chain seq x y z
N MET A 1 22.93 21.14 -21.03
CA MET A 1 22.13 20.47 -19.97
C MET A 1 21.39 19.21 -20.43
N LEU A 2 21.00 19.07 -21.70
CA LEU A 2 20.28 17.87 -22.21
C LEU A 2 21.12 16.59 -22.40
N MET A 3 22.45 16.67 -22.52
CA MET A 3 23.29 15.47 -22.78
C MET A 3 23.59 14.61 -21.54
N LYS A 4 23.58 15.18 -20.32
CA LYS A 4 23.80 14.41 -19.07
C LYS A 4 22.59 13.54 -18.68
N SER A 5 21.38 13.92 -19.10
CA SER A 5 20.15 13.15 -18.85
C SER A 5 20.06 11.87 -19.70
N LYS A 6 20.54 11.90 -20.95
CA LYS A 6 20.55 10.71 -21.82
C LYS A 6 21.58 9.65 -21.38
N LEU A 7 22.69 10.05 -20.75
CA LEU A 7 23.73 9.13 -20.29
C LEU A 7 23.27 8.26 -19.10
N LEU A 8 22.49 8.85 -18.18
CA LEU A 8 21.92 8.14 -17.03
C LEU A 8 20.85 7.11 -17.45
N VAL A 9 20.01 7.45 -18.43
CA VAL A 9 19.00 6.51 -18.97
C VAL A 9 19.66 5.33 -19.70
N TYR A 10 20.78 5.56 -20.41
CA TYR A 10 21.52 4.49 -21.09
C TYR A 10 22.25 3.54 -20.12
N GLN A 11 22.76 4.07 -18.99
CA GLN A 11 23.38 3.25 -17.95
C GLN A 11 22.34 2.40 -17.18
N SER A 12 21.15 2.95 -16.89
CA SER A 12 20.06 2.19 -16.26
C SER A 12 19.50 1.09 -17.16
N PHE A 13 19.47 1.29 -18.49
CA PHE A 13 18.98 0.29 -19.44
C PHE A 13 19.95 -0.90 -19.61
N ASN A 14 21.26 -0.66 -19.54
CA ASN A 14 22.27 -1.73 -19.63
C ASN A 14 22.35 -2.61 -18.37
N ILE A 15 22.03 -2.07 -17.18
CA ILE A 15 21.93 -2.86 -15.94
C ILE A 15 20.73 -3.82 -16.01
N ALA A 16 19.58 -3.35 -16.50
CA ALA A 16 18.39 -4.21 -16.69
C ALA A 16 18.58 -5.29 -17.76
N LYS A 17 19.39 -5.02 -18.80
CA LYS A 17 19.73 -6.01 -19.83
C LYS A 17 20.73 -7.07 -19.35
N LYS A 18 21.66 -6.70 -18.45
CA LYS A 18 22.56 -7.66 -17.78
C LYS A 18 21.79 -8.63 -16.88
N PHE A 19 20.77 -8.15 -16.16
CA PHE A 19 19.91 -9.00 -15.32
C PHE A 19 19.00 -9.96 -16.10
N SER A 20 18.67 -9.67 -17.36
CA SER A 20 17.73 -10.48 -18.16
C SER A 20 18.42 -11.55 -19.03
N ILE A 21 19.73 -11.46 -19.25
CA ILE A 21 20.49 -12.41 -20.09
C ILE A 21 21.00 -13.64 -19.29
N GLN A 22 21.06 -13.58 -17.96
CA GLN A 22 21.50 -14.70 -17.11
C GLN A 22 20.46 -15.81 -16.85
N LEU A 23 19.25 -15.72 -17.43
CA LEU A 23 18.15 -16.67 -17.16
C LEU A 23 17.81 -17.63 -18.32
N LYS A 24 18.77 -17.99 -19.17
CA LYS A 24 18.57 -19.05 -20.17
C LYS A 24 19.78 -19.96 -20.29
N GLN A 25 19.71 -21.12 -19.62
CA GLN A 25 19.88 -22.46 -20.19
C GLN A 25 19.53 -23.53 -19.12
N PRO A 26 18.89 -24.66 -19.50
CA PRO A 26 18.52 -25.72 -18.56
C PRO A 26 19.68 -26.71 -18.40
N ASN A 27 20.12 -26.97 -17.17
CA ASN A 27 20.98 -28.11 -16.88
C ASN A 27 20.35 -28.93 -15.75
N ASP A 28 19.90 -30.14 -16.12
CA ASP A 28 19.61 -31.23 -15.21
C ASP A 28 20.89 -31.65 -14.49
N GLN A 29 20.91 -31.55 -13.15
CA GLN A 29 21.72 -32.39 -12.27
C GLN A 29 21.22 -32.29 -10.81
N LYS A 30 21.27 -33.44 -10.13
CA LYS A 30 20.72 -33.79 -8.81
C LYS A 30 21.18 -32.88 -7.65
N PRO A 31 20.45 -32.87 -6.50
CA PRO A 31 20.65 -31.89 -5.45
C PRO A 31 21.81 -32.28 -4.52
N ASN A 32 22.71 -31.34 -4.21
CA ASN A 32 23.51 -31.37 -3.00
C ASN A 32 23.88 -29.94 -2.53
N GLU A 33 23.59 -29.71 -1.25
CA GLU A 33 24.25 -28.83 -0.29
C GLU A 33 24.67 -27.41 -0.71
N SER A 34 23.88 -26.40 -0.33
CA SER A 34 24.38 -25.08 0.10
C SER A 34 23.26 -24.32 0.85
N SER A 35 23.43 -24.13 2.16
CA SER A 35 22.42 -23.51 3.03
C SER A 35 22.99 -22.41 3.94
N SER A 36 23.82 -21.51 3.41
CA SER A 36 24.32 -20.37 4.19
C SER A 36 24.59 -19.09 3.39
N ALA A 37 25.02 -19.18 2.13
CA ALA A 37 25.35 -17.99 1.32
C ALA A 37 24.12 -17.19 0.86
N ASP A 38 23.01 -17.86 0.53
CA ASP A 38 21.76 -17.20 0.09
C ASP A 38 20.95 -16.55 1.23
N GLN A 39 21.37 -16.74 2.49
CA GLN A 39 20.61 -16.32 3.68
C GLN A 39 20.86 -14.85 4.08
N ASN A 40 22.04 -14.29 3.78
CA ASN A 40 22.40 -12.91 4.15
C ASN A 40 21.85 -11.88 3.15
N ASP A 41 21.92 -12.18 1.86
CA ASP A 41 21.59 -11.26 0.75
C ASP A 41 20.13 -10.74 0.75
N GLN A 42 19.21 -11.42 1.45
CA GLN A 42 17.76 -11.14 1.38
C GLN A 42 17.17 -10.54 2.66
N ASN A 43 17.76 -10.78 3.84
CA ASN A 43 17.50 -9.97 5.03
C ASN A 43 17.91 -8.52 4.76
N ASP A 44 19.03 -8.34 4.07
CA ASP A 44 19.51 -7.05 3.58
C ASP A 44 18.47 -6.34 2.71
N GLY A 45 17.64 -7.07 1.95
CA GLY A 45 16.60 -6.47 1.09
C GLY A 45 15.45 -5.82 1.89
N LEU A 46 14.88 -6.52 2.87
CA LEU A 46 13.81 -5.96 3.72
C LEU A 46 14.34 -4.86 4.63
N ASP A 47 15.49 -5.07 5.23
CA ASP A 47 16.12 -4.10 6.13
C ASP A 47 16.59 -2.85 5.33
N SER A 48 17.01 -3.00 4.07
CA SER A 48 17.32 -1.89 3.15
C SER A 48 16.07 -1.09 2.75
N ILE A 49 14.96 -1.75 2.39
CA ILE A 49 13.70 -1.05 2.08
C ILE A 49 13.20 -0.30 3.33
N ALA A 50 13.30 -0.91 4.51
CA ALA A 50 12.94 -0.27 5.77
C ALA A 50 13.83 0.94 6.08
N ALA A 51 15.15 0.82 5.96
CA ALA A 51 16.08 1.93 6.16
C ALA A 51 15.86 3.07 5.14
N HIS A 52 15.58 2.73 3.88
CA HIS A 52 15.21 3.70 2.86
C HIS A 52 13.91 4.42 3.21
N ALA A 53 12.87 3.69 3.65
CA ALA A 53 11.63 4.29 4.14
C ALA A 53 11.85 5.17 5.38
N GLU A 54 12.76 4.80 6.27
CA GLU A 54 13.06 5.52 7.51
C GLU A 54 13.63 6.91 7.23
N SER A 55 14.46 7.02 6.18
CA SER A 55 15.03 8.30 5.73
C SER A 55 13.98 9.32 5.27
N PHE A 56 12.75 8.88 4.99
CA PHE A 56 11.65 9.74 4.56
C PHE A 56 10.62 10.01 5.67
N GLN A 57 10.84 9.52 6.89
CA GLN A 57 9.95 9.90 7.99
C GLN A 57 10.09 11.40 8.28
N PRO A 58 8.96 12.10 8.49
CA PRO A 58 9.02 13.49 8.88
C PRO A 58 9.66 13.58 10.27
N THR A 59 10.58 14.54 10.44
CA THR A 59 11.28 14.77 11.71
C THR A 59 10.46 15.61 12.70
N GLY A 60 9.25 16.02 12.32
CA GLY A 60 8.34 16.82 13.12
C GLY A 60 6.90 16.80 12.59
N TYR A 61 6.03 17.60 13.21
CA TYR A 61 4.58 17.61 12.97
C TYR A 61 4.04 18.97 12.47
N THR A 62 4.88 20.01 12.48
CA THR A 62 4.52 21.37 12.07
C THR A 62 5.36 21.80 10.87
N LEU A 63 4.87 22.79 10.13
CA LEU A 63 5.60 23.38 9.00
C LEU A 63 6.90 24.07 9.45
N GLU A 64 6.99 24.47 10.72
CA GLU A 64 8.20 25.04 11.32
C GLU A 64 9.27 23.98 11.61
N THR A 65 8.86 22.75 11.92
CA THR A 65 9.76 21.65 12.31
C THR A 65 10.05 20.69 11.16
N THR A 66 9.32 20.82 10.04
CA THR A 66 9.39 19.88 8.91
C THR A 66 9.39 20.63 7.58
N ASN A 67 10.40 20.35 6.75
CA ASN A 67 10.50 20.96 5.43
C ASN A 67 9.54 20.27 4.44
N VAL A 68 8.33 20.82 4.32
CA VAL A 68 7.29 20.34 3.41
C VAL A 68 7.54 20.87 2.00
N LYS A 69 7.76 19.96 1.04
CA LYS A 69 8.05 20.30 -0.36
C LYS A 69 6.81 20.27 -1.24
N THR A 70 5.83 19.46 -0.85
CA THR A 70 4.65 19.15 -1.65
C THR A 70 3.73 20.36 -1.71
N ARG A 71 3.39 20.78 -2.92
CA ARG A 71 2.38 21.83 -3.12
C ARG A 71 0.99 21.26 -2.93
N ILE A 72 0.12 22.03 -2.28
CA ILE A 72 -1.29 21.67 -2.15
C ILE A 72 -1.95 21.84 -3.54
N PRO A 73 -2.65 20.82 -4.08
CA PRO A 73 -3.27 20.89 -5.41
C PRO A 73 -4.54 21.77 -5.37
N SER A 74 -4.35 23.08 -5.32
CA SER A 74 -5.41 24.09 -5.17
C SER A 74 -6.44 24.10 -6.31
N GLU A 75 -6.07 23.58 -7.47
CA GLU A 75 -6.94 23.45 -8.65
C GLU A 75 -8.05 22.42 -8.44
N LEU A 76 -7.79 21.42 -7.60
CA LEU A 76 -8.70 20.29 -7.38
C LEU A 76 -9.19 20.19 -5.93
N LEU A 77 -8.52 20.84 -4.97
CA LEU A 77 -8.94 20.96 -3.58
C LEU A 77 -9.59 22.31 -3.31
N LYS A 78 -10.88 22.29 -2.92
CA LYS A 78 -11.66 23.51 -2.63
C LYS A 78 -11.33 24.19 -1.30
N HIS A 79 -10.67 23.50 -0.39
CA HIS A 79 -10.45 23.94 0.98
C HIS A 79 -8.98 23.77 1.36
N SER A 80 -8.51 24.59 2.30
CA SER A 80 -7.15 24.52 2.83
C SER A 80 -6.98 23.35 3.81
N LEU A 81 -5.84 22.68 3.73
CA LEU A 81 -5.43 21.66 4.69
C LEU A 81 -4.90 22.30 5.97
N ARG A 82 -5.06 21.62 7.11
CA ARG A 82 -4.33 21.98 8.34
C ARG A 82 -2.85 21.62 8.21
N GLU A 83 -1.98 22.25 8.98
CA GLU A 83 -0.52 22.04 8.90
C GLU A 83 -0.12 20.56 8.99
N TYR A 84 -0.62 19.85 10.00
CA TYR A 84 -0.32 18.42 10.17
C TYR A 84 -0.86 17.57 9.00
N GLN A 85 -1.96 17.97 8.37
CA GLN A 85 -2.52 17.29 7.19
C GLN A 85 -1.65 17.52 5.96
N HIS A 86 -1.00 18.69 5.89
CA HIS A 86 -0.06 19.01 4.82
C HIS A 86 1.26 18.24 5.00
N VAL A 87 1.76 18.12 6.22
CA VAL A 87 2.89 17.21 6.54
C VAL A 87 2.54 15.77 6.18
N GLY A 88 1.35 15.29 6.55
CA GLY A 88 0.89 13.95 6.17
C GLY A 88 0.77 13.75 4.66
N LEU A 89 0.29 14.75 3.92
CA LEU A 89 0.27 14.74 2.46
C LEU A 89 1.69 14.64 1.87
N ASP A 90 2.64 15.43 2.36
CA ASP A 90 4.02 15.43 1.88
C ASP A 90 4.70 14.08 2.09
N TRP A 91 4.48 13.47 3.25
CA TRP A 91 4.93 12.10 3.52
C TRP A 91 4.29 11.09 2.54
N LEU A 92 2.97 11.15 2.35
CA LEU A 92 2.28 10.26 1.41
C LEU A 92 2.79 10.40 -0.04
N VAL A 93 3.07 11.62 -0.49
CA VAL A 93 3.64 11.90 -1.82
C VAL A 93 5.07 11.38 -1.92
N THR A 94 5.88 11.59 -0.88
CA THR A 94 7.26 11.06 -0.81
C THR A 94 7.26 9.53 -0.88
N MET A 95 6.36 8.86 -0.16
CA MET A 95 6.19 7.41 -0.23
C MET A 95 5.81 6.96 -1.64
N TYR A 96 4.90 7.70 -2.29
CA TYR A 96 4.48 7.41 -3.66
C TYR A 96 5.64 7.47 -4.66
N ASP A 97 6.40 8.56 -4.64
CA ASP A 97 7.51 8.83 -5.57
C ASP A 97 8.65 7.82 -5.40
N ASN A 98 8.92 7.39 -4.16
CA ASN A 98 9.88 6.33 -3.84
C ASN A 98 9.37 4.91 -4.06
N LYS A 99 8.16 4.78 -4.60
CA LYS A 99 7.51 3.51 -4.91
C LYS A 99 7.18 2.63 -3.70
N LEU A 100 7.00 3.25 -2.53
CA LEU A 100 6.67 2.60 -1.28
C LEU A 100 5.15 2.67 -1.01
N ASN A 101 4.69 1.84 -0.07
CA ASN A 101 3.30 1.79 0.39
C ASN A 101 3.25 2.31 1.83
N GLY A 102 2.12 2.87 2.26
CA GLY A 102 2.02 3.54 3.56
C GLY A 102 0.93 3.00 4.46
N ILE A 103 1.10 3.20 5.76
CA ILE A 103 0.06 3.09 6.79
C ILE A 103 -0.09 4.46 7.44
N LEU A 104 -1.31 4.97 7.45
CA LEU A 104 -1.66 6.20 8.13
C LEU A 104 -2.47 5.82 9.38
N ALA A 105 -1.82 5.97 10.53
CA ALA A 105 -2.27 5.47 11.83
C ALA A 105 -2.69 6.59 12.80
N ASP A 106 -2.94 7.80 12.28
CA ASP A 106 -3.46 8.94 13.02
C ASP A 106 -4.74 8.58 13.79
N GLU A 107 -4.97 9.23 14.93
CA GLU A 107 -6.20 9.09 15.71
C GLU A 107 -7.48 9.39 14.90
N MET A 108 -8.60 8.85 15.37
CA MET A 108 -9.92 9.12 14.77
C MET A 108 -10.23 10.62 14.86
N GLY A 109 -10.67 11.22 13.75
CA GLY A 109 -10.99 12.65 13.69
C GLY A 109 -9.88 13.57 13.16
N LEU A 110 -8.64 13.07 12.98
CA LEU A 110 -7.53 13.84 12.40
C LEU A 110 -7.60 13.98 10.86
N GLY A 111 -8.70 13.56 10.23
CA GLY A 111 -8.92 13.81 8.81
C GLY A 111 -8.09 12.93 7.86
N LYS A 112 -7.84 11.66 8.21
CA LYS A 112 -7.23 10.66 7.31
C LYS A 112 -7.88 10.61 5.93
N THR A 113 -9.20 10.73 5.89
CA THR A 113 -10.01 10.84 4.67
C THR A 113 -9.59 12.05 3.84
N ILE A 114 -9.44 13.22 4.47
CA ILE A 114 -9.05 14.47 3.80
C ILE A 114 -7.63 14.35 3.24
N GLN A 115 -6.69 13.83 4.03
CA GLN A 115 -5.31 13.60 3.57
C GLN A 115 -5.27 12.62 2.38
N THR A 116 -6.10 11.58 2.39
CA THR A 116 -6.23 10.64 1.28
C THR A 116 -6.83 11.29 0.03
N ILE A 117 -7.86 12.11 0.17
CA ILE A 117 -8.44 12.87 -0.96
C ILE A 117 -7.39 13.83 -1.53
N ALA A 118 -6.65 14.52 -0.67
CA ALA A 118 -5.57 15.43 -1.07
C ALA A 118 -4.45 14.70 -1.83
N LEU A 119 -4.06 13.50 -1.39
CA LEU A 119 -3.11 12.66 -2.11
C LEU A 119 -3.61 12.33 -3.51
N LEU A 120 -4.85 11.86 -3.65
CA LEU A 120 -5.40 11.52 -4.97
C LEU A 120 -5.53 12.75 -5.88
N ALA A 121 -5.88 13.91 -5.32
CA ALA A 121 -5.92 15.17 -6.03
C ALA A 121 -4.52 15.59 -6.52
N HIS A 122 -3.51 15.47 -5.67
CA HIS A 122 -2.12 15.78 -6.02
C HIS A 122 -1.63 14.88 -7.16
N LEU A 123 -1.91 13.58 -7.10
CA LEU A 123 -1.55 12.65 -8.17
C LEU A 123 -2.24 12.99 -9.50
N ALA A 124 -3.48 13.47 -9.46
CA ALA A 124 -4.20 13.88 -10.66
C ALA A 124 -3.61 15.14 -11.30
N VAL A 125 -3.28 16.16 -10.50
CA VAL A 125 -2.76 17.45 -10.97
C VAL A 125 -1.28 17.35 -11.36
N ASP A 126 -0.42 16.93 -10.43
CA ASP A 126 1.03 17.01 -10.59
C ASP A 126 1.62 15.82 -11.38
N LYS A 127 0.98 14.64 -11.31
CA LYS A 127 1.48 13.43 -11.99
C LYS A 127 0.63 13.00 -13.17
N ALA A 128 -0.49 13.70 -13.44
CA ALA A 128 -1.49 13.31 -14.45
C ALA A 128 -2.11 11.91 -14.23
N ILE A 129 -2.16 11.43 -12.98
CA ILE A 129 -2.69 10.11 -12.61
C ILE A 129 -4.05 10.28 -11.95
N TRP A 130 -5.09 10.21 -12.77
CA TRP A 130 -6.48 10.38 -12.33
C TRP A 130 -7.11 9.09 -11.79
N GLY A 131 -6.53 7.92 -12.06
CA GLY A 131 -7.07 6.63 -11.63
C GLY A 131 -6.85 5.49 -12.63
N PRO A 132 -7.56 4.36 -12.47
CA PRO A 132 -8.62 4.12 -11.49
C PRO A 132 -8.06 3.83 -10.08
N HIS A 133 -8.63 4.47 -9.06
CA HIS A 133 -8.32 4.23 -7.64
C HIS A 133 -9.46 3.44 -6.97
N LEU A 134 -9.13 2.53 -6.06
CA LEU A 134 -10.09 1.74 -5.28
C LEU A 134 -9.96 2.09 -3.81
N ILE A 135 -11.08 2.42 -3.18
CA ILE A 135 -11.18 2.64 -1.74
C ILE A 135 -12.19 1.65 -1.18
N VAL A 136 -11.76 0.82 -0.24
CA VAL A 136 -12.61 -0.13 0.46
C VAL A 136 -12.77 0.34 1.90
N VAL A 137 -14.02 0.53 2.31
CA VAL A 137 -14.37 1.14 3.59
C VAL A 137 -15.43 0.31 4.32
N PRO A 138 -15.64 0.51 5.63
CA PRO A 138 -16.83 -0.03 6.30
C PRO A 138 -18.12 0.48 5.64
N THR A 139 -19.16 -0.36 5.56
CA THR A 139 -20.43 0.00 4.89
C THR A 139 -21.05 1.29 5.46
N SER A 140 -20.93 1.51 6.77
CA SER A 140 -21.48 2.67 7.48
C SER A 140 -20.90 4.01 7.02
N VAL A 141 -19.65 4.05 6.55
CA VAL A 141 -18.96 5.29 6.19
C VAL A 141 -18.84 5.51 4.67
N MET A 142 -19.37 4.59 3.85
CA MET A 142 -19.31 4.71 2.38
C MET A 142 -19.88 6.03 1.86
N LEU A 143 -21.06 6.43 2.35
CA LEU A 143 -21.70 7.68 1.92
C LEU A 143 -20.93 8.91 2.45
N ASN A 144 -20.34 8.80 3.64
CA ASN A 144 -19.51 9.87 4.18
C ASN A 144 -18.30 10.15 3.27
N TRP A 145 -17.61 9.10 2.81
CA TRP A 145 -16.53 9.24 1.84
C TRP A 145 -16.99 9.93 0.55
N GLU A 146 -18.17 9.59 0.02
CA GLU A 146 -18.72 10.25 -1.17
C GLU A 146 -18.96 11.75 -0.94
N LEU A 147 -19.53 12.11 0.21
CA LEU A 147 -19.78 13.51 0.58
C LEU A 147 -18.48 14.30 0.71
N GLU A 148 -17.47 13.72 1.36
CA GLU A 148 -16.15 14.36 1.50
C GLU A 148 -15.48 14.58 0.13
N PHE A 149 -15.56 13.61 -0.80
CA PHE A 149 -15.08 13.85 -2.17
C PHE A 149 -15.82 14.99 -2.86
N LYS A 150 -17.16 15.04 -2.78
CA LYS A 150 -17.95 16.12 -3.38
C LYS A 150 -17.63 17.49 -2.78
N LYS A 151 -17.35 17.53 -1.47
CA LYS A 151 -16.98 18.74 -0.74
C LYS A 151 -15.58 19.21 -1.09
N TRP A 152 -14.58 18.35 -0.91
CA TRP A 152 -13.16 18.72 -1.03
C TRP A 152 -12.65 18.69 -2.46
N SER A 153 -13.06 17.71 -3.27
CA SER A 153 -12.53 17.53 -4.63
C SER A 153 -13.60 17.11 -5.65
N PRO A 154 -14.56 18.00 -5.98
CA PRO A 154 -15.65 17.68 -6.90
C PRO A 154 -15.21 17.46 -8.36
N GLY A 155 -13.97 17.82 -8.72
CA GLY A 155 -13.41 17.53 -10.04
C GLY A 155 -13.12 16.05 -10.28
N LEU A 156 -13.06 15.22 -9.21
CA LEU A 156 -12.89 13.79 -9.33
C LEU A 156 -14.22 13.08 -9.59
N LYS A 157 -14.28 12.26 -10.64
CA LYS A 157 -15.43 11.40 -10.94
C LYS A 157 -15.44 10.22 -9.96
N ILE A 158 -16.42 10.19 -9.06
CA ILE A 158 -16.56 9.14 -8.04
C ILE A 158 -17.65 8.15 -8.44
N LEU A 159 -17.39 6.85 -8.28
CA LEU A 159 -18.38 5.79 -8.35
C LEU A 159 -18.56 5.14 -6.98
N THR A 160 -19.74 5.28 -6.39
CA THR A 160 -20.11 4.56 -5.16
C THR A 160 -20.79 3.23 -5.48
N TYR A 161 -20.12 2.13 -5.13
CA TYR A 161 -20.52 0.78 -5.46
C TYR A 161 -21.29 0.12 -4.31
N TYR A 162 -22.61 0.30 -4.33
CA TYR A 162 -23.56 -0.30 -3.38
C TYR A 162 -24.91 -0.56 -4.06
N GLY A 163 -25.80 -1.27 -3.35
CA GLY A 163 -27.15 -1.60 -3.81
C GLY A 163 -27.35 -3.09 -4.09
N SER A 164 -28.54 -3.41 -4.60
CA SER A 164 -28.94 -4.73 -5.05
C SER A 164 -28.05 -5.25 -6.19
N GLN A 165 -28.11 -6.55 -6.47
CA GLN A 165 -27.32 -7.15 -7.55
C GLN A 165 -27.66 -6.55 -8.92
N LYS A 166 -28.92 -6.15 -9.14
CA LYS A 166 -29.39 -5.50 -10.37
C LYS A 166 -28.79 -4.10 -10.51
N GLU A 167 -28.88 -3.27 -9.48
CA GLU A 167 -28.29 -1.92 -9.47
C GLU A 167 -26.77 -1.97 -9.64
N ARG A 168 -26.11 -2.91 -8.95
CA ARG A 168 -24.68 -3.15 -9.14
C ARG A 168 -24.38 -3.50 -10.58
N LYS A 169 -25.13 -4.42 -11.21
CA LYS A 169 -24.95 -4.77 -12.63
C LYS A 169 -25.04 -3.54 -13.55
N LEU A 170 -25.98 -2.62 -13.28
CA LEU A 170 -26.11 -1.36 -14.01
C LEU A 170 -24.91 -0.42 -13.79
N LYS A 171 -24.43 -0.27 -12.54
CA LYS A 171 -23.22 0.52 -12.23
C LYS A 171 -21.96 -0.02 -12.93
N ARG A 172 -21.95 -1.29 -13.33
CA ARG A 172 -20.84 -1.91 -14.06
C ARG A 172 -20.89 -1.66 -15.58
N VAL A 173 -22.00 -1.17 -16.12
CA VAL A 173 -22.14 -0.88 -17.54
C VAL A 173 -21.16 0.24 -17.89
N GLY A 174 -20.24 -0.02 -18.84
CA GLY A 174 -19.22 0.95 -19.23
C GLY A 174 -18.05 1.11 -18.24
N TRP A 175 -17.97 0.30 -17.18
CA TRP A 175 -16.87 0.37 -16.20
C TRP A 175 -15.48 0.13 -16.83
N THR A 176 -15.40 -0.62 -17.93
CA THR A 176 -14.13 -0.84 -18.65
C THR A 176 -13.70 0.34 -19.52
N LYS A 177 -14.58 1.32 -19.77
CA LYS A 177 -14.23 2.51 -20.57
C LYS A 177 -13.16 3.34 -19.87
N THR A 178 -12.31 3.98 -20.68
CA THR A 178 -11.34 4.97 -20.22
C THR A 178 -12.07 6.13 -19.54
N ASN A 179 -11.57 6.57 -18.37
CA ASN A 179 -12.14 7.69 -17.62
C ASN A 179 -13.63 7.55 -17.24
N ALA A 180 -14.14 6.31 -17.14
CA ALA A 180 -15.49 6.05 -16.65
C ALA A 180 -15.71 6.62 -15.23
N PHE A 181 -14.68 6.47 -14.39
CA PHE A 181 -14.55 7.15 -13.10
C PHE A 181 -13.07 7.22 -12.73
N HIS A 182 -12.75 8.08 -11.76
CA HIS A 182 -11.42 8.26 -11.18
C HIS A 182 -11.26 7.42 -9.91
N VAL A 183 -12.26 7.44 -9.04
CA VAL A 183 -12.27 6.72 -7.76
C VAL A 183 -13.51 5.82 -7.64
N CYS A 184 -13.33 4.57 -7.22
CA CYS A 184 -14.41 3.67 -6.84
C CYS A 184 -14.39 3.43 -5.34
N ILE A 185 -15.54 3.61 -4.69
CA ILE A 185 -15.71 3.42 -3.25
C ILE A 185 -16.67 2.24 -3.05
N THR A 186 -16.25 1.23 -2.29
CA THR A 186 -17.05 0.02 -2.03
C THR A 186 -16.87 -0.45 -0.59
N SER A 187 -17.74 -1.35 -0.12
CA SER A 187 -17.56 -1.98 1.18
C SER A 187 -16.75 -3.27 1.11
N TYR A 188 -16.17 -3.66 2.26
CA TYR A 188 -15.51 -4.96 2.44
C TYR A 188 -16.39 -6.15 2.04
N LYS A 189 -17.69 -6.10 2.35
CA LYS A 189 -18.62 -7.20 2.02
C LYS A 189 -18.79 -7.31 0.50
N LEU A 190 -19.04 -6.19 -0.17
CA LEU A 190 -19.32 -6.17 -1.61
C LEU A 190 -18.10 -6.50 -2.46
N VAL A 191 -16.92 -6.05 -2.04
CA VAL A 191 -15.69 -6.31 -2.78
C VAL A 191 -15.30 -7.79 -2.77
N ILE A 192 -15.61 -8.51 -1.68
CA ILE A 192 -15.42 -9.97 -1.60
C ILE A 192 -16.46 -10.68 -2.49
N GLN A 193 -17.72 -10.28 -2.39
CA GLN A 193 -18.81 -10.87 -3.15
C GLN A 193 -18.58 -10.77 -4.67
N ASP A 194 -18.09 -9.62 -5.14
CA ASP A 194 -17.87 -9.34 -6.56
C ASP A 194 -16.39 -9.35 -6.96
N HIS A 195 -15.51 -9.99 -6.17
CA HIS A 195 -14.05 -9.91 -6.32
C HIS A 195 -13.56 -10.20 -7.74
N ALA A 196 -14.22 -11.12 -8.45
CA ALA A 196 -13.87 -11.50 -9.82
C ALA A 196 -13.92 -10.32 -10.80
N ILE A 197 -14.81 -9.35 -10.56
CA ILE A 197 -14.95 -8.14 -11.37
C ILE A 197 -13.84 -7.14 -11.00
N PHE A 198 -13.64 -6.89 -9.71
CA PHE A 198 -12.62 -5.96 -9.22
C PHE A 198 -11.20 -6.40 -9.60
N ARG A 199 -10.94 -7.72 -9.63
CA ARG A 199 -9.64 -8.30 -10.02
C ARG A 199 -9.27 -8.02 -11.48
N ARG A 200 -10.24 -7.84 -12.38
CA ARG A 200 -9.96 -7.59 -13.81
C ARG A 200 -9.41 -6.19 -14.08
N LYS A 201 -9.55 -5.25 -13.13
CA LYS A 201 -9.10 -3.87 -13.28
C LYS A 201 -7.75 -3.69 -12.60
N LYS A 202 -6.84 -2.99 -13.27
CA LYS A 202 -5.52 -2.64 -12.72
C LYS A 202 -5.66 -1.31 -11.97
N TRP A 203 -5.61 -1.37 -10.64
CA TRP A 203 -5.80 -0.21 -9.78
C TRP A 203 -4.50 0.58 -9.63
N LYS A 204 -4.59 1.90 -9.63
CA LYS A 204 -3.45 2.80 -9.38
C LYS A 204 -3.14 2.87 -7.89
N TYR A 205 -4.15 3.24 -7.10
CA TYR A 205 -4.12 3.08 -5.64
C TYR A 205 -5.18 2.09 -5.22
N PHE A 206 -4.84 1.31 -4.20
CA PHE A 206 -5.76 0.51 -3.44
C PHE A 206 -5.68 0.90 -1.97
N ILE A 207 -6.73 1.55 -1.48
CA ILE A 207 -6.81 2.14 -0.14
C ILE A 207 -7.80 1.33 0.69
N LEU A 208 -7.38 0.93 1.89
CA LEU A 208 -8.24 0.26 2.86
C LEU A 208 -8.44 1.18 4.07
N ASP A 209 -9.70 1.53 4.34
CA ASP A 209 -10.09 2.26 5.54
C ASP A 209 -10.45 1.29 6.67
N GLU A 210 -10.13 1.67 7.90
CA GLU A 210 -10.21 0.81 9.08
C GLU A 210 -9.53 -0.55 8.87
N ALA A 211 -8.21 -0.51 8.61
CA ALA A 211 -7.39 -1.67 8.26
C ALA A 211 -7.40 -2.80 9.31
N GLN A 212 -7.84 -2.55 10.55
CA GLN A 212 -8.10 -3.63 11.52
C GLN A 212 -9.13 -4.66 11.02
N ASN A 213 -9.95 -4.32 10.02
CA ASN A 213 -10.86 -5.26 9.34
C ASN A 213 -10.14 -6.37 8.55
N ILE A 214 -8.83 -6.23 8.28
CA ILE A 214 -8.01 -7.20 7.55
C ILE A 214 -6.91 -7.85 8.40
N LYS A 215 -6.96 -7.74 9.74
CA LYS A 215 -5.92 -8.29 10.64
C LYS A 215 -5.70 -9.81 10.59
N ASN A 216 -6.67 -10.56 10.07
CA ASN A 216 -6.59 -12.02 10.02
C ASN A 216 -6.27 -12.48 8.60
N PHE A 217 -5.02 -12.88 8.37
CA PHE A 217 -4.55 -13.40 7.08
C PHE A 217 -5.24 -14.71 6.63
N LYS A 218 -5.76 -15.52 7.57
CA LYS A 218 -6.53 -16.74 7.24
C LYS A 218 -7.92 -16.40 6.72
N SER A 219 -8.37 -15.15 6.89
CA SER A 219 -9.71 -14.76 6.43
C SER A 219 -9.79 -14.76 4.91
N GLN A 220 -10.90 -15.26 4.38
CA GLN A 220 -11.24 -15.16 2.96
C GLN A 220 -11.17 -13.70 2.48
N ARG A 221 -11.55 -12.75 3.34
CA ARG A 221 -11.44 -11.31 3.09
C ARG A 221 -10.01 -10.92 2.75
N TRP A 222 -9.05 -11.21 3.61
CA TRP A 222 -7.65 -10.83 3.41
C TRP A 222 -7.08 -11.48 2.14
N GLN A 223 -7.29 -12.78 1.97
CA GLN A 223 -6.81 -13.53 0.80
C GLN A 223 -7.36 -12.98 -0.52
N THR A 224 -8.64 -12.62 -0.52
CA THR A 224 -9.30 -12.05 -1.70
C THR A 224 -8.73 -10.67 -2.04
N LEU A 225 -8.55 -9.81 -1.04
CA LEU A 225 -8.04 -8.45 -1.23
C LEU A 225 -6.56 -8.45 -1.65
N LEU A 226 -5.76 -9.36 -1.12
CA LEU A 226 -4.34 -9.50 -1.46
C LEU A 226 -4.13 -9.70 -2.97
N ASN A 227 -5.04 -10.45 -3.61
CA ASN A 227 -4.98 -10.83 -5.01
C ASN A 227 -5.38 -9.71 -5.99
N PHE A 228 -5.74 -8.52 -5.52
CA PHE A 228 -6.04 -7.40 -6.40
C PHE A 228 -4.78 -6.72 -6.93
N GLN A 229 -4.75 -6.55 -8.26
CA GLN A 229 -3.66 -5.87 -8.94
C GLN A 229 -3.73 -4.36 -8.66
N SER A 230 -2.74 -3.87 -7.92
CA SER A 230 -2.60 -2.47 -7.52
C SER A 230 -1.15 -2.02 -7.67
N GLN A 231 -0.91 -0.77 -8.10
CA GLN A 231 0.44 -0.21 -8.15
C GLN A 231 0.92 0.26 -6.77
N ARG A 232 0.01 0.86 -6.00
CA ARG A 232 0.26 1.32 -4.62
C ARG A 232 -0.87 0.89 -3.70
N ARG A 233 -0.51 0.71 -2.43
CA ARG A 233 -1.40 0.35 -1.34
C ARG A 233 -1.26 1.35 -0.21
N LEU A 234 -2.38 1.74 0.37
CA LEU A 234 -2.43 2.61 1.54
C LEU A 234 -3.41 2.00 2.55
N LEU A 235 -2.96 1.87 3.79
CA LEU A 235 -3.80 1.41 4.90
C LEU A 235 -4.11 2.59 5.80
N LEU A 236 -5.38 2.80 6.14
CA LEU A 236 -5.81 3.79 7.11
C LEU A 236 -6.30 3.05 8.34
N THR A 237 -5.83 3.43 9.52
CA THR A 237 -6.35 2.89 10.79
C THR A 237 -6.41 3.99 11.84
N GLY A 238 -7.45 3.99 12.65
CA GLY A 238 -7.54 4.83 13.85
C GLY A 238 -7.10 4.13 15.13
N THR A 239 -6.83 2.82 15.06
CA THR A 239 -6.49 2.01 16.22
C THR A 239 -5.00 1.66 16.22
N PRO A 240 -4.34 1.68 17.40
CA PRO A 240 -2.95 1.29 17.49
C PRO A 240 -2.78 -0.16 17.06
N LEU A 241 -1.71 -0.43 16.30
CA LEU A 241 -1.35 -1.78 15.91
C LEU A 241 -1.02 -2.61 17.15
N GLN A 242 -1.68 -3.74 17.31
CA GLN A 242 -1.46 -4.62 18.46
C GLN A 242 -0.10 -5.33 18.34
N ASN A 243 0.52 -5.67 19.48
CA ASN A 243 1.71 -6.53 19.55
C ASN A 243 1.34 -8.00 19.29
N ASN A 244 0.62 -8.25 18.19
CA ASN A 244 0.25 -9.58 17.74
C ASN A 244 1.00 -9.88 16.44
N LEU A 245 1.89 -10.87 16.51
CA LEU A 245 2.71 -11.29 15.38
C LEU A 245 1.89 -11.54 14.11
N MET A 246 0.72 -12.17 14.23
CA MET A 246 -0.12 -12.51 13.08
C MET A 246 -0.75 -11.27 12.44
N GLU A 247 -1.11 -10.27 13.24
CA GLU A 247 -1.68 -9.01 12.75
C GLU A 247 -0.61 -8.18 12.04
N LEU A 248 0.55 -7.97 12.67
CA LEU A 248 1.67 -7.23 12.09
C LEU A 248 2.11 -7.86 10.77
N TRP A 249 2.22 -9.19 10.74
CA TRP A 249 2.54 -9.93 9.53
C TRP A 249 1.49 -9.74 8.43
N SER A 250 0.20 -9.82 8.77
CA SER A 250 -0.89 -9.65 7.81
C SER A 250 -0.85 -8.28 7.13
N LEU A 251 -0.49 -7.23 7.86
CA LEU A 251 -0.37 -5.87 7.37
C LEU A 251 0.88 -5.69 6.51
N MET A 252 2.03 -6.18 6.98
CA MET A 252 3.30 -6.12 6.25
C MET A 252 3.19 -6.84 4.90
N HIS A 253 2.65 -8.05 4.89
CA HIS A 253 2.44 -8.83 3.67
C HIS A 253 1.44 -8.16 2.74
N PHE A 254 0.40 -7.51 3.28
CA PHE A 254 -0.53 -6.74 2.47
C PHE A 254 0.14 -5.51 1.84
N LEU A 255 1.03 -4.82 2.54
CA LEU A 255 1.76 -3.67 1.99
C LEU A 255 2.78 -4.10 0.94
N MET A 256 3.52 -5.18 1.16
CA MET A 256 4.64 -5.57 0.30
C MET A 256 4.47 -6.98 -0.27
N PRO A 257 3.42 -7.25 -1.07
CA PRO A 257 3.11 -8.60 -1.55
C PRO A 257 4.24 -9.23 -2.37
N HIS A 258 5.01 -8.42 -3.11
CA HIS A 258 6.10 -8.89 -3.95
C HIS A 258 7.32 -9.38 -3.15
N VAL A 259 7.55 -8.82 -1.97
CA VAL A 259 8.67 -9.21 -1.10
C VAL A 259 8.41 -10.57 -0.45
N PHE A 260 7.14 -10.97 -0.32
CA PHE A 260 6.72 -12.22 0.32
C PHE A 260 6.15 -13.25 -0.66
N ALA A 261 6.27 -13.02 -1.97
CA ALA A 261 5.68 -13.89 -3.00
C ALA A 261 6.35 -15.28 -3.11
N SER A 262 7.55 -15.48 -2.55
CA SER A 262 8.20 -16.80 -2.60
C SER A 262 7.75 -17.71 -1.44
N HIS A 263 7.35 -18.94 -1.77
CA HIS A 263 7.02 -20.00 -0.81
C HIS A 263 8.17 -20.30 0.18
N ARG A 264 9.42 -20.02 -0.19
CA ARG A 264 10.61 -20.19 0.67
C ARG A 264 10.69 -19.11 1.75
N GLN A 265 10.34 -17.85 1.45
CA GLN A 265 10.27 -16.77 2.44
C GLN A 265 9.13 -16.98 3.44
N PHE A 266 7.98 -17.47 2.96
CA PHE A 266 6.91 -17.94 3.84
C PHE A 266 7.46 -19.04 4.77
N ASN A 267 8.02 -20.11 4.24
CA ASN A 267 8.57 -21.19 5.07
C ASN A 267 9.69 -20.74 6.03
N HIS A 268 10.52 -19.75 5.70
CA HIS A 268 11.55 -19.23 6.61
C HIS A 268 10.97 -18.39 7.76
N TRP A 269 10.07 -17.46 7.45
CA TRP A 269 9.37 -16.65 8.46
C TRP A 269 8.27 -17.42 9.20
N PHE A 270 7.87 -18.61 8.74
CA PHE A 270 6.69 -19.33 9.22
C PHE A 270 6.98 -20.77 9.71
N ASN A 271 7.86 -21.57 9.09
CA ASN A 271 8.06 -22.98 9.50
C ASN A 271 8.88 -23.15 10.79
N ASN A 272 9.81 -22.24 11.08
CA ASN A 272 10.46 -22.22 12.40
C ASN A 272 9.49 -21.71 13.47
N PRO A 273 8.84 -20.54 13.34
CA PRO A 273 7.98 -20.00 14.38
C PRO A 273 6.62 -20.66 14.54
N PHE A 274 6.02 -21.34 13.54
CA PHE A 274 4.80 -22.13 13.81
C PHE A 274 5.09 -23.42 14.58
N LYS A 275 6.25 -24.06 14.33
CA LYS A 275 6.72 -25.18 15.17
C LYS A 275 7.02 -24.70 16.59
N THR A 276 7.70 -23.56 16.76
CA THR A 276 8.00 -22.99 18.09
C THR A 276 6.82 -22.27 18.76
N MET A 277 5.77 -21.86 18.04
CA MET A 277 4.49 -21.39 18.61
C MET A 277 3.71 -22.54 19.26
N ILE A 278 3.79 -23.73 18.68
CA ILE A 278 3.21 -24.94 19.25
C ILE A 278 4.04 -25.37 20.47
N GLU A 279 5.36 -25.12 20.46
CA GLU A 279 6.30 -25.32 21.57
C GLU A 279 6.59 -24.02 22.36
N LYS A 280 5.55 -23.41 22.96
CA LYS A 280 5.57 -22.40 24.08
C LYS A 280 6.85 -21.55 24.35
N SER A 281 7.63 -21.13 23.37
CA SER A 281 8.83 -20.30 23.58
C SER A 281 8.49 -18.84 23.35
N THR A 282 7.97 -18.20 24.41
CA THR A 282 7.53 -16.79 24.42
C THR A 282 8.62 -15.81 23.96
N GLU A 283 9.89 -16.11 24.26
CA GLU A 283 11.04 -15.26 23.93
C GLU A 283 11.29 -15.12 22.42
N VAL A 284 11.13 -16.21 21.65
CA VAL A 284 11.31 -16.18 20.18
C VAL A 284 10.24 -15.32 19.52
N ASN A 285 9.00 -15.39 20.04
CA ASN A 285 7.89 -14.59 19.55
C ASN A 285 8.12 -13.09 19.82
N GLU A 286 8.63 -12.73 20.99
CA GLU A 286 8.95 -11.32 21.30
C GLU A 286 10.04 -10.73 20.40
N GLN A 287 11.10 -11.49 20.12
CA GLN A 287 12.17 -11.04 19.23
C GLN A 287 11.66 -10.80 17.80
N LEU A 288 10.80 -11.69 17.29
CA LEU A 288 10.16 -11.54 15.99
C LEU A 288 9.22 -10.33 15.93
N ILE A 289 8.41 -10.12 16.97
CA ILE A 289 7.55 -8.95 17.09
C ILE A 289 8.39 -7.67 17.05
N LYS A 290 9.47 -7.59 17.84
CA LYS A 290 10.38 -6.43 17.84
C LYS A 290 10.97 -6.17 16.45
N ARG A 291 11.39 -7.22 15.75
CA ARG A 291 11.93 -7.10 14.38
C ARG A 291 10.87 -6.59 13.41
N LEU A 292 9.65 -7.12 13.44
CA LEU A 292 8.57 -6.66 12.57
C LEU A 292 8.19 -5.21 12.85
N HIS A 293 8.16 -4.79 14.12
CA HIS A 293 7.95 -3.37 14.44
C HIS A 293 9.06 -2.50 13.88
N LYS A 294 10.33 -2.93 13.97
CA LYS A 294 11.45 -2.18 13.39
C LYS A 294 11.29 -2.00 11.88
N VAL A 295 10.88 -3.04 11.16
CA VAL A 295 10.66 -2.99 9.71
C VAL A 295 9.41 -2.21 9.33
N LEU A 296 8.33 -2.30 10.11
CA LEU A 296 7.05 -1.63 9.80
C LEU A 296 7.04 -0.14 10.17
N ARG A 297 7.77 0.26 11.21
CA ARG A 297 7.76 1.63 11.74
C ARG A 297 7.98 2.70 10.65
N PRO A 298 8.95 2.56 9.74
CA PRO A 298 9.16 3.49 8.62
C PRO A 298 7.94 3.73 7.73
N PHE A 299 7.08 2.71 7.58
CA PHE A 299 5.89 2.76 6.74
C PHE A 299 4.67 3.31 7.47
N ILE A 300 4.78 3.63 8.76
CA ILE A 300 3.69 4.13 9.60
C ILE A 300 3.91 5.61 9.86
N LEU A 301 2.91 6.41 9.53
CA LEU A 301 2.78 7.78 10.00
C LEU A 301 1.75 7.82 11.14
N ARG A 302 2.11 8.44 12.27
CA ARG A 302 1.27 8.62 13.46
C ARG A 302 1.54 9.99 14.08
#